data_AF-A0A9W6KRJ0-F1
#
_entry.id   AF-A0A9W6KRJ0-F1
#
_cell.length_a   1.000
_cell.length_b   1.000
_cell.length_c   1.000
_cell.angle_alpha   90.00
_cell.angle_beta   90.00
_cell.angle_gamma   90.00
#
_symmetry.space_group_name_H-M   'P 1'
#
loop_
_entity.id
_entity.type
_entity.pdbx_description
1 polymer ?
#
loop_
_entity_poly.entity_id
_entity_poly.type
_entity_poly.pdbx_seq_one_letter_code
_entity_poly.pdbx_strand_id
1 'polypeptide(L)'
;MPIAHAGLDDVGDTKVVRYVRGVLVASGVLPDRDEHLHRLERWVTNTVAAVSDPDDRLVVHRYVHWYLLHRLRARITPQRPVTVEQAKRLRSHAITAVAVLRAVRAEGSSLAALSETDVSEWLAGRQVAGRTWLGAFLRWAYRQRLCTVTLPAQQWTGPRSRIDHAHRWDLARRLLHDDTLPLADRIAGLFVVLYVQTASSLCALRCDQIQPTPSGARLLFGTTPVDLPTGLVTLITALRTRRAGTEREATPWLFPGRPRTQPITPGQLTNRLNAIGVTVRQARTTALLQLAVELPAAVLARCLGIDVTSAVAWQRAASGDWHTYAARIADGQSSLRTI
;
A
#
# COMPACT_ATOMS: atom_id res chain seq x y z
N MET A 1 3.55 8.98 -36.81
CA MET A 1 3.78 8.21 -35.57
C MET A 1 2.83 7.03 -35.58
N PRO A 2 3.31 5.77 -35.64
CA PRO A 2 2.42 4.62 -35.51
C PRO A 2 1.72 4.66 -34.15
N ILE A 3 0.45 4.25 -34.09
CA ILE A 3 -0.31 4.15 -32.83
C ILE A 3 0.25 2.96 -32.06
N ALA A 4 1.31 3.22 -31.30
CA ALA A 4 2.01 2.26 -30.48
C ALA A 4 2.34 2.90 -29.12
N HIS A 5 2.51 2.07 -28.10
CA HIS A 5 2.91 2.53 -26.77
C HIS A 5 4.18 3.39 -26.80
N ALA A 6 5.18 2.98 -27.58
CA ALA A 6 6.44 3.71 -27.75
C ALA A 6 6.23 5.13 -28.28
N GLY A 7 5.38 5.30 -29.31
CA GLY A 7 5.09 6.62 -29.87
C GLY A 7 4.42 7.56 -28.87
N LEU A 8 3.61 7.02 -27.95
CA LEU A 8 3.04 7.81 -26.85
C LEU A 8 4.08 8.10 -25.74
N ASP A 9 5.06 7.22 -25.54
CA ASP A 9 6.13 7.42 -24.55
C ASP A 9 7.09 8.56 -24.95
N ASP A 10 7.26 8.77 -26.26
CA ASP A 10 8.04 9.86 -26.85
C ASP A 10 7.40 11.24 -26.67
N VAL A 11 6.05 11.31 -26.71
CA VAL A 11 5.28 12.55 -26.44
C VAL A 11 5.40 12.97 -24.97
N GLY A 12 5.73 12.03 -24.07
CA GLY A 12 5.98 12.29 -22.66
C GLY A 12 4.86 11.83 -21.72
N ASP A 13 5.12 11.89 -20.41
CA ASP A 13 4.25 11.33 -19.37
C ASP A 13 3.28 12.37 -18.77
N THR A 14 2.45 12.98 -19.62
CA THR A 14 1.43 13.96 -19.17
C THR A 14 0.10 13.31 -18.81
N LYS A 15 -0.75 14.02 -18.07
CA LYS A 15 -2.13 13.55 -17.76
C LYS A 15 -2.94 13.26 -19.02
N VAL A 16 -2.76 14.08 -20.06
CA VAL A 16 -3.47 13.96 -21.33
C VAL A 16 -3.01 12.69 -22.06
N VAL A 17 -1.69 12.47 -22.18
CA VAL A 17 -1.15 11.26 -22.82
C VAL A 17 -1.61 10.00 -22.10
N ARG A 18 -1.64 10.00 -20.76
CA ARG A 18 -2.16 8.88 -19.95
C ARG A 18 -3.64 8.61 -20.22
N TYR A 19 -4.45 9.66 -20.34
CA TYR A 19 -5.87 9.54 -20.64
C TYR A 19 -6.08 8.93 -22.04
N VAL A 20 -5.41 9.49 -23.06
CA VAL A 20 -5.47 9.00 -24.44
C VAL A 20 -5.02 7.54 -24.52
N ARG A 21 -3.91 7.19 -23.86
CA ARG A 21 -3.44 5.79 -23.80
C ARG A 21 -4.47 4.87 -23.16
N GLY A 22 -5.07 5.29 -22.04
CA GLY A 22 -6.11 4.51 -21.36
C GLY A 22 -7.34 4.27 -22.25
N VAL A 23 -7.74 5.25 -23.06
CA VAL A 23 -8.84 5.10 -24.04
C VAL A 23 -8.44 4.16 -25.18
N LEU A 24 -7.23 4.27 -25.72
CA LEU A 24 -6.74 3.41 -26.79
C LEU A 24 -6.60 1.94 -26.36
N VAL A 25 -6.20 1.69 -25.11
CA VAL A 25 -6.18 0.34 -24.53
C VAL A 25 -7.59 -0.18 -24.30
N ALA A 26 -8.49 0.63 -23.71
CA ALA A 26 -9.86 0.23 -23.45
C ALA A 26 -10.69 -0.04 -24.73
N SER A 27 -10.31 0.59 -25.86
CA SER A 27 -10.92 0.36 -27.18
C SER A 27 -10.26 -0.78 -27.96
N GLY A 28 -9.23 -1.44 -27.42
CA GLY A 28 -8.53 -2.56 -28.06
C GLY A 28 -7.54 -2.16 -29.16
N VAL A 29 -7.30 -0.86 -29.37
CA VAL A 29 -6.34 -0.35 -30.36
C VAL A 29 -4.89 -0.60 -29.91
N LEU A 30 -4.64 -0.52 -28.61
CA LEU A 30 -3.34 -0.84 -27.99
C LEU A 30 -3.46 -2.06 -27.06
N PRO A 31 -2.44 -2.94 -27.00
CA PRO A 31 -2.43 -4.06 -26.06
C PRO A 31 -2.32 -3.57 -24.61
N ASP A 32 -2.82 -4.37 -23.67
CA ASP A 32 -2.64 -4.09 -22.24
C ASP A 32 -1.16 -4.04 -21.84
N ARG A 33 -0.78 -2.99 -21.11
CA ARG A 33 0.58 -2.79 -20.58
C ARG A 33 0.50 -2.29 -19.15
N ASP A 34 1.36 -2.81 -18.27
CA ASP A 34 1.50 -2.28 -16.91
C ASP A 34 2.22 -0.92 -16.94
N GLU A 35 1.42 0.14 -17.09
CA GLU A 35 1.88 1.52 -17.10
C GLU A 35 2.56 1.95 -15.79
N HIS A 36 2.25 1.30 -14.67
CA HIS A 36 2.90 1.60 -13.40
C HIS A 36 4.31 1.04 -13.36
N LEU A 37 4.49 -0.21 -13.80
CA LEU A 37 5.80 -0.83 -13.94
C LEU A 37 6.67 -0.08 -14.95
N HIS A 38 6.15 0.20 -16.15
CA HIS A 38 6.91 0.87 -17.20
C HIS A 38 7.43 2.24 -16.74
N ARG A 39 6.57 3.06 -16.11
CA ARG A 39 6.98 4.36 -15.55
C ARG A 39 7.97 4.23 -14.40
N LEU A 40 7.86 3.17 -13.61
CA LEU A 40 8.81 2.91 -12.54
C LEU A 40 10.18 2.57 -13.11
N GLU A 41 10.26 1.72 -14.13
CA GLU A 41 11.50 1.33 -14.79
C GLU A 41 12.18 2.53 -15.44
N ARG A 42 11.45 3.34 -16.22
CA ARG A 42 11.98 4.59 -16.80
C ARG A 42 12.51 5.54 -15.73
N TRP A 43 11.78 5.69 -14.62
CA TRP A 43 12.21 6.52 -13.50
C TRP A 43 13.49 5.98 -12.85
N VAL A 44 13.60 4.65 -12.67
CA VAL A 44 14.79 4.01 -12.11
C VAL A 44 16.00 4.26 -13.00
N THR A 45 15.86 4.02 -14.31
CA THR A 45 16.94 4.26 -15.30
C THR A 45 17.44 5.70 -15.24
N ASN A 46 16.53 6.68 -15.22
CA ASN A 46 16.89 8.10 -15.11
C ASN A 46 17.54 8.43 -13.76
N THR A 47 17.05 7.84 -12.67
CA THR A 47 17.60 8.09 -11.33
C THR A 47 19.03 7.56 -11.20
N VAL A 48 19.31 6.37 -11.74
CA VAL A 48 20.66 5.80 -11.79
C VAL A 48 21.58 6.65 -12.67
N ALA A 49 21.11 7.03 -13.86
CA ALA A 49 21.91 7.84 -14.78
C ALA A 49 22.26 9.23 -14.22
N ALA A 50 21.40 9.80 -13.37
CA ALA A 50 21.61 11.09 -12.72
C ALA A 50 22.65 11.05 -11.57
N VAL A 51 23.16 9.89 -11.17
CA VAL A 51 24.22 9.78 -10.16
C VAL A 51 25.56 10.11 -10.82
N SER A 52 26.18 11.22 -10.40
CA SER A 52 27.41 11.74 -11.03
C SER A 52 28.60 10.79 -10.89
N ASP A 53 28.81 10.24 -9.70
CA ASP A 53 29.95 9.38 -9.43
C ASP A 53 29.75 7.94 -9.99
N PRO A 54 30.75 7.36 -10.67
CA PRO A 54 30.68 6.01 -11.22
C PRO A 54 30.49 4.89 -10.18
N ASP A 55 31.17 4.96 -9.04
CA ASP A 55 31.12 3.92 -8.01
C ASP A 55 29.76 3.93 -7.29
N ASP A 56 29.27 5.13 -6.93
CA ASP A 56 27.93 5.28 -6.38
C ASP A 56 26.87 4.81 -7.39
N ARG A 57 27.05 5.14 -8.67
CA ARG A 57 26.13 4.72 -9.75
C ARG A 57 26.06 3.20 -9.84
N LEU A 58 27.20 2.49 -9.75
CA LEU A 58 27.23 1.03 -9.73
C LEU A 58 26.49 0.44 -8.53
N VAL A 59 26.68 1.02 -7.34
CA VAL A 59 25.98 0.58 -6.12
C VAL A 59 24.47 0.79 -6.23
N VAL A 60 24.04 1.98 -6.67
CA VAL A 60 22.61 2.28 -6.87
C VAL A 60 22.00 1.40 -7.96
N HIS A 61 22.71 1.18 -9.08
CA HIS A 61 22.26 0.28 -10.13
C HIS A 61 22.03 -1.14 -9.58
N ARG A 62 23.02 -1.70 -8.88
CA ARG A 62 22.94 -3.03 -8.26
C ARG A 62 21.77 -3.14 -7.28
N TYR A 63 21.58 -2.11 -6.44
CA TYR A 63 20.50 -2.09 -5.47
C TYR A 63 19.11 -2.00 -6.12
N VAL A 64 18.94 -1.06 -7.04
CA VAL A 64 17.60 -0.73 -7.56
C VAL A 64 17.20 -1.68 -8.69
N HIS A 65 18.08 -1.96 -9.66
CA HIS A 65 17.76 -2.87 -10.77
C HIS A 65 17.77 -4.34 -10.34
N TRP A 66 18.88 -4.81 -9.77
CA TRP A 66 19.04 -6.25 -9.53
C TRP A 66 18.38 -6.73 -8.26
N TYR A 67 18.25 -5.89 -7.23
CA TYR A 67 17.62 -6.30 -5.98
C TYR A 67 16.16 -5.84 -5.86
N LEU A 68 15.86 -4.54 -5.99
CA LEU A 68 14.50 -4.05 -5.77
C LEU A 68 13.54 -4.40 -6.92
N LEU A 69 13.92 -4.09 -8.18
CA LEU A 69 13.07 -4.36 -9.34
C LEU A 69 12.91 -5.87 -9.58
N HIS A 70 13.98 -6.66 -9.44
CA HIS A 70 13.87 -8.12 -9.56
C HIS A 70 12.86 -8.71 -8.56
N ARG A 71 12.91 -8.29 -7.29
CA ARG A 71 11.94 -8.73 -6.27
C ARG A 71 10.52 -8.23 -6.51
N LEU A 72 10.36 -7.06 -7.13
CA LEU A 72 9.04 -6.56 -7.53
C LEU A 72 8.50 -7.41 -8.68
N ARG A 73 9.32 -7.69 -9.71
CA ARG A 73 8.96 -8.53 -10.86
C ARG A 73 8.58 -9.95 -10.46
N ALA A 74 9.26 -10.52 -9.46
CA ALA A 74 8.91 -11.84 -8.92
C ALA A 74 7.52 -11.90 -8.22
N ARG A 75 6.87 -10.75 -7.96
CA ARG A 75 5.59 -10.67 -7.24
C ARG A 75 4.42 -10.24 -8.11
N ILE A 76 4.67 -9.79 -9.33
CA ILE A 76 3.65 -9.33 -10.25
C ILE A 76 3.24 -10.46 -11.20
N THR A 77 1.98 -10.43 -11.58
CA THR A 77 1.43 -11.28 -12.65
C THR A 77 0.53 -10.41 -13.52
N PRO A 78 0.13 -10.86 -14.73
CA PRO A 78 -0.82 -10.11 -15.56
C PRO A 78 -2.11 -9.74 -14.80
N GLN A 79 -2.55 -10.58 -13.86
CA GLN A 79 -3.72 -10.37 -13.01
C GLN A 79 -3.43 -9.52 -11.76
N ARG A 80 -2.16 -9.26 -11.45
CA ARG A 80 -1.70 -8.46 -10.29
C ARG A 80 -0.60 -7.48 -10.73
N PRO A 81 -0.96 -6.40 -11.43
CA PRO A 81 0.00 -5.38 -11.86
C PRO A 81 0.58 -4.61 -10.66
N VAL A 82 1.65 -3.86 -10.92
CA VAL A 82 2.31 -3.00 -9.93
C VAL A 82 1.33 -1.96 -9.40
N THR A 83 1.13 -1.97 -8.08
CA THR A 83 0.34 -0.93 -7.41
C THR A 83 1.13 0.37 -7.28
N VAL A 84 0.41 1.50 -7.26
CA VAL A 84 0.99 2.84 -7.00
C VAL A 84 1.83 2.85 -5.72
N GLU A 85 1.39 2.16 -4.67
CA GLU A 85 2.08 2.13 -3.39
C GLU A 85 3.36 1.29 -3.44
N GLN A 86 3.38 0.17 -4.16
CA GLN A 86 4.62 -0.58 -4.41
C GLN A 86 5.64 0.27 -5.17
N ALA A 87 5.20 0.99 -6.21
CA ALA A 87 6.07 1.89 -6.96
C ALA A 87 6.61 3.03 -6.09
N LYS A 88 5.77 3.68 -5.28
CA LYS A 88 6.20 4.72 -4.33
C LYS A 88 7.24 4.20 -3.34
N ARG A 89 7.01 3.02 -2.74
CA ARG A 89 7.96 2.40 -1.80
C ARG A 89 9.33 2.16 -2.45
N LEU A 90 9.35 1.62 -3.68
CA LEU A 90 10.59 1.41 -4.41
C LEU A 90 11.32 2.73 -4.66
N ARG A 91 10.59 3.79 -5.05
CA ARG A 91 11.16 5.13 -5.20
C ARG A 91 11.76 5.66 -3.90
N SER A 92 11.07 5.52 -2.77
CA SER A 92 11.61 5.91 -1.47
C SER A 92 12.90 5.16 -1.14
N HIS A 93 12.99 3.86 -1.42
CA HIS A 93 14.24 3.11 -1.24
C HIS A 93 15.37 3.65 -2.13
N ALA A 94 15.11 3.88 -3.42
CA ALA A 94 16.11 4.36 -4.37
C ALA A 94 16.59 5.79 -4.02
N ILE A 95 15.67 6.71 -3.70
CA ILE A 95 16.01 8.07 -3.25
C ILE A 95 16.86 8.02 -1.97
N THR A 96 16.51 7.14 -1.03
CA THR A 96 17.27 6.99 0.21
C THR A 96 18.69 6.49 -0.06
N ALA A 97 18.87 5.49 -0.93
CA ALA A 97 20.19 4.96 -1.28
C ALA A 97 21.08 6.05 -1.92
N VAL A 98 20.52 6.83 -2.86
CA VAL A 98 21.24 7.96 -3.47
C VAL A 98 21.60 9.02 -2.42
N ALA A 99 20.68 9.34 -1.50
CA ALA A 99 20.94 10.30 -0.43
C ALA A 99 22.05 9.85 0.53
N VAL A 100 22.06 8.57 0.91
CA VAL A 100 23.12 7.98 1.75
C VAL A 100 24.47 8.10 1.08
N LEU A 101 24.60 7.64 -0.16
CA LEU A 101 25.87 7.66 -0.88
C LEU A 101 26.39 9.10 -1.07
N ARG A 102 25.49 10.04 -1.35
CA ARG A 102 25.83 11.46 -1.41
C ARG A 102 26.33 12.01 -0.07
N ALA A 103 25.70 11.63 1.04
CA ALA A 103 26.10 12.08 2.38
C ALA A 103 27.49 11.55 2.75
N VAL A 104 27.71 10.24 2.60
CA VAL A 104 29.03 9.58 2.80
C VAL A 104 30.13 10.31 2.03
N ARG A 105 29.86 10.62 0.77
CA ARG A 105 30.81 11.28 -0.12
C ARG A 105 31.05 12.73 0.24
N ALA A 106 30.04 13.46 0.68
CA ALA A 106 30.18 14.85 1.14
C ALA A 106 31.10 14.96 2.36
N GLU A 107 31.15 13.90 3.18
CA GLU A 107 32.05 13.77 4.33
C GLU A 107 33.44 13.24 3.94
N GLY A 108 33.71 12.99 2.64
CA GLY A 108 34.97 12.43 2.16
C GLY A 108 35.20 10.96 2.51
N SER A 109 34.14 10.27 2.96
CA SER A 109 34.18 8.87 3.36
C SER A 109 33.74 7.94 2.21
N SER A 110 33.75 6.64 2.47
CA SER A 110 33.25 5.61 1.56
C SER A 110 32.24 4.71 2.28
N LEU A 111 31.39 4.02 1.52
CA LEU A 111 30.39 3.13 2.10
C LEU A 111 31.03 2.02 2.97
N ALA A 112 32.26 1.62 2.65
CA ALA A 112 33.03 0.63 3.40
C ALA A 112 33.56 1.17 4.75
N ALA A 113 33.83 2.48 4.83
CA ALA A 113 34.34 3.16 6.02
C ALA A 113 33.22 3.70 6.94
N LEU A 114 31.95 3.48 6.56
CA LEU A 114 30.80 3.93 7.33
C LEU A 114 30.82 3.35 8.75
N SER A 115 30.68 4.21 9.76
CA SER A 115 30.65 3.84 11.18
C SER A 115 29.22 3.84 11.77
N GLU A 116 29.05 3.22 12.94
CA GLU A 116 27.77 3.27 13.67
C GLU A 116 27.44 4.68 14.17
N THR A 117 28.46 5.50 14.41
CA THR A 117 28.32 6.90 14.82
C THR A 117 27.70 7.74 13.70
N ASP A 118 28.20 7.62 12.47
CA ASP A 118 27.68 8.35 11.30
C ASP A 118 26.19 8.04 11.08
N VAL A 119 25.84 6.74 11.16
CA VAL A 119 24.44 6.30 11.02
C VAL A 119 23.56 6.87 12.14
N SER A 120 24.08 6.97 13.36
CA SER A 120 23.35 7.52 14.50
C SER A 120 23.13 9.03 14.35
N GLU A 121 24.12 9.76 13.87
CA GLU A 121 24.03 11.20 13.58
C GLU A 121 23.02 11.50 12.47
N TRP A 122 23.04 10.75 11.36
CA TRP A 122 22.05 10.91 10.30
C TRP A 122 20.62 10.64 10.76
N LEU A 123 20.43 9.68 11.66
CA LEU A 123 19.13 9.37 12.27
C LEU A 123 18.65 10.48 13.21
N ALA A 124 19.57 11.15 13.92
CA ALA A 124 19.27 12.28 14.79
C ALA A 124 18.97 13.57 14.01
N GLY A 125 19.79 13.88 13.00
CA GLY A 125 19.70 15.10 12.19
C GLY A 125 18.65 15.07 11.07
N ARG A 126 17.98 13.94 10.83
CA ARG A 126 17.04 13.72 9.69
C ARG A 126 17.65 13.98 8.30
N GLN A 127 18.98 13.95 8.18
CA GLN A 127 19.68 14.20 6.92
C GLN A 127 19.35 13.15 5.85
N VAL A 128 19.08 11.91 6.28
CA VAL A 128 18.71 10.80 5.40
C VAL A 128 17.25 10.38 5.65
N ALA A 129 16.56 9.97 4.58
CA ALA A 129 15.19 9.49 4.63
C ALA A 129 14.99 8.38 5.68
N GLY A 130 13.79 8.37 6.29
CA GLY A 130 13.52 7.72 7.58
C GLY A 130 14.07 6.30 7.78
N ARG A 131 14.40 5.99 9.04
CA ARG A 131 15.07 4.77 9.56
C ARG A 131 14.72 3.45 8.86
N THR A 132 13.47 3.28 8.42
CA THR A 132 13.02 2.09 7.68
C THR A 132 13.77 1.90 6.36
N TRP A 133 13.88 2.95 5.55
CA TRP A 133 14.47 2.89 4.22
C TRP A 133 15.99 2.81 4.30
N LEU A 134 16.60 3.63 5.17
CA LEU A 134 18.03 3.59 5.49
C LEU A 134 18.45 2.19 5.92
N GLY A 135 17.76 1.62 6.92
CA GLY A 135 18.10 0.28 7.39
C GLY A 135 17.93 -0.81 6.32
N ALA A 136 16.96 -0.66 5.41
CA ALA A 136 16.80 -1.62 4.32
C ALA A 136 17.91 -1.56 3.28
N PHE A 137 18.48 -0.37 3.04
CA PHE A 137 19.66 -0.19 2.21
C PHE A 137 20.91 -0.76 2.89
N LEU A 138 21.19 -0.38 4.14
CA LEU A 138 22.35 -0.87 4.89
C LEU A 138 22.35 -2.40 5.06
N ARG A 139 21.19 -3.02 5.35
CA ARG A 139 21.08 -4.50 5.39
C ARG A 139 21.35 -5.18 4.05
N TRP A 140 21.10 -4.49 2.94
CA TRP A 140 21.46 -5.00 1.62
C TRP A 140 22.96 -4.81 1.38
N ALA A 141 23.50 -3.62 1.65
CA ALA A 141 24.91 -3.30 1.48
C ALA A 141 25.81 -4.21 2.31
N TYR A 142 25.45 -4.47 3.58
CA TYR A 142 26.13 -5.43 4.45
C TYR A 142 26.17 -6.84 3.85
N ARG A 143 25.04 -7.32 3.31
CA ARG A 143 24.97 -8.64 2.65
C ARG A 143 25.79 -8.71 1.36
N GLN A 144 25.98 -7.58 0.70
CA GLN A 144 26.84 -7.46 -0.48
C GLN A 144 28.30 -7.17 -0.11
N ARG A 145 28.64 -7.16 1.20
CA ARG A 145 29.97 -6.84 1.75
C ARG A 145 30.47 -5.45 1.33
N LEU A 146 29.55 -4.50 1.15
CA LEU A 146 29.85 -3.11 0.79
C LEU A 146 29.99 -2.20 2.03
N CYS A 147 29.49 -2.64 3.18
CA CYS A 147 29.65 -1.96 4.47
C CYS A 147 29.68 -3.00 5.60
N THR A 148 30.20 -2.60 6.76
CA THR A 148 30.23 -3.41 7.99
C THR A 148 29.06 -3.08 8.91
N VAL A 149 28.50 -1.88 8.80
CA VAL A 149 27.38 -1.40 9.62
C VAL A 149 26.05 -1.92 9.10
N THR A 150 25.17 -2.32 10.02
CA THR A 150 23.80 -2.74 9.72
C THR A 150 22.83 -2.16 10.72
N LEU A 151 21.61 -1.86 10.28
CA LEU A 151 20.51 -1.53 11.19
C LEU A 151 19.55 -2.72 11.28
N PRO A 152 19.06 -3.06 12.48
CA PRO A 152 18.06 -4.09 12.63
C PRO A 152 16.81 -3.75 11.81
N ALA A 153 16.14 -4.78 11.30
CA ALA A 153 14.86 -4.60 10.63
C ALA A 153 13.88 -3.93 11.61
N GLN A 154 13.23 -2.85 11.17
CA GLN A 154 12.14 -2.25 11.95
C GLN A 154 11.01 -3.29 12.03
N GLN A 155 10.91 -3.93 13.20
CA GLN A 155 9.80 -4.78 13.53
C GLN A 155 8.61 -3.88 13.88
N TRP A 156 7.42 -4.26 13.42
CA TRP A 156 6.21 -3.63 13.95
C TRP A 156 6.14 -3.98 15.43
N THR A 157 6.25 -2.99 16.32
CA THR A 157 6.28 -3.22 17.78
C THR A 157 4.87 -3.35 18.37
N GLY A 158 3.92 -3.85 17.60
CA GLY A 158 2.50 -3.82 17.95
C GLY A 158 1.87 -2.42 17.84
N PRO A 159 0.60 -2.27 18.23
CA PRO A 159 -0.09 -0.98 18.29
C PRO A 159 0.63 -0.02 19.25
N ARG A 160 0.90 1.21 18.80
CA ARG A 160 1.56 2.25 19.60
C ARG A 160 0.59 3.05 20.50
N SER A 161 -0.69 2.71 20.49
CA SER A 161 -1.74 3.40 21.22
C SER A 161 -2.62 2.38 21.92
N ARG A 162 -3.14 2.71 23.10
CA ARG A 162 -4.22 1.93 23.74
C ARG A 162 -5.34 1.76 22.73
N ILE A 163 -5.84 0.53 22.60
CA ILE A 163 -6.93 0.19 21.67
C ILE A 163 -8.17 0.96 22.16
N ASP A 164 -8.46 2.10 21.52
CA ASP A 164 -9.60 2.94 21.89
C ASP A 164 -10.87 2.42 21.21
N HIS A 165 -11.48 1.43 21.87
CA HIS A 165 -12.71 0.78 21.42
C HIS A 165 -13.89 1.76 21.39
N ALA A 166 -13.96 2.67 22.37
CA ALA A 166 -15.01 3.68 22.43
C ALA A 166 -14.92 4.62 21.22
N HIS A 167 -13.72 5.10 20.92
CA HIS A 167 -13.49 5.96 19.76
C HIS A 167 -13.87 5.29 18.43
N ARG A 168 -13.60 3.98 18.27
CA ARG A 168 -14.04 3.22 17.08
C ARG A 168 -15.56 3.25 16.92
N TRP A 169 -16.31 3.00 17.99
CA TRP A 169 -17.78 2.98 17.94
C TRP A 169 -18.39 4.37 17.83
N ASP A 170 -17.78 5.39 18.44
CA ASP A 170 -18.16 6.80 18.25
C ASP A 170 -17.98 7.21 16.78
N LEU A 171 -16.85 6.84 16.18
CA LEU A 171 -16.58 7.08 14.76
C LEU A 171 -17.58 6.36 13.87
N ALA A 172 -17.92 5.10 14.15
CA ALA A 172 -18.93 4.36 13.40
C ALA A 172 -20.33 5.01 13.51
N ARG A 173 -20.75 5.41 14.72
CA ARG A 173 -22.01 6.12 14.96
C ARG A 173 -22.05 7.45 14.20
N ARG A 174 -20.98 8.25 14.27
CA ARG A 174 -20.86 9.49 13.50
C ARG A 174 -21.00 9.23 12.00
N LEU A 175 -20.27 8.26 11.45
CA LEU A 175 -20.35 7.97 10.00
C LEU A 175 -21.72 7.44 9.56
N LEU A 176 -22.46 6.78 10.45
CA LEU A 176 -23.84 6.35 10.17
C LEU A 176 -24.83 7.52 10.13
N HIS A 177 -24.66 8.56 10.95
CA HIS A 177 -25.69 9.58 11.17
C HIS A 177 -25.33 11.01 10.72
N ASP A 178 -24.05 11.30 10.49
CA ASP A 178 -23.57 12.64 10.12
C ASP A 178 -23.78 12.92 8.61
N ASP A 179 -24.92 13.52 8.26
CA ASP A 179 -25.29 13.84 6.88
C ASP A 179 -24.52 15.02 6.27
N THR A 180 -23.70 15.73 7.07
CA THR A 180 -22.81 16.79 6.55
C THR A 180 -21.63 16.21 5.78
N LEU A 181 -21.27 14.95 6.03
CA LEU A 181 -20.16 14.27 5.39
C LEU A 181 -20.56 13.70 4.02
N PRO A 182 -19.64 13.66 3.04
CA PRO A 182 -19.91 13.04 1.76
C PRO A 182 -20.32 11.57 1.91
N LEU A 183 -21.46 11.20 1.33
CA LEU A 183 -22.07 9.87 1.46
C LEU A 183 -21.10 8.72 1.11
N ALA A 184 -20.32 8.88 0.03
CA ALA A 184 -19.33 7.88 -0.36
C ALA A 184 -18.20 7.74 0.67
N ASP A 185 -17.79 8.81 1.33
CA ASP A 185 -16.73 8.76 2.34
C ASP A 185 -17.22 8.16 3.65
N ARG A 186 -18.50 8.37 4.01
CA ARG A 186 -19.16 7.68 5.13
C ARG A 186 -19.15 6.16 4.93
N ILE A 187 -19.59 5.70 3.76
CA ILE A 187 -19.60 4.25 3.42
C ILE A 187 -18.19 3.67 3.45
N ALA A 188 -17.22 4.34 2.82
CA ALA A 188 -15.83 3.89 2.83
C ALA A 188 -15.24 3.84 4.25
N GLY A 189 -15.51 4.86 5.06
CA GLY A 189 -15.11 4.91 6.47
C GLY A 189 -15.71 3.77 7.28
N LEU A 190 -17.00 3.48 7.10
CA LEU A 190 -17.67 2.35 7.75
C LEU A 190 -17.07 1.01 7.35
N PHE A 191 -16.66 0.82 6.10
CA PHE A 191 -15.95 -0.40 5.71
C PHE A 191 -14.55 -0.52 6.33
N VAL A 192 -13.83 0.59 6.54
CA VAL A 192 -12.56 0.57 7.26
C VAL A 192 -12.79 0.25 8.75
N VAL A 193 -13.76 0.93 9.36
CA VAL A 193 -14.01 0.90 10.80
C VAL A 193 -14.71 -0.38 11.22
N LEU A 194 -15.70 -0.88 10.49
CA LEU A 194 -16.48 -2.07 10.87
C LEU A 194 -15.90 -3.35 10.27
N TYR A 195 -15.51 -3.30 9.00
CA TYR A 195 -15.09 -4.47 8.22
C TYR A 195 -13.61 -4.55 7.97
N VAL A 196 -12.85 -3.64 8.56
CA VAL A 196 -11.40 -3.72 8.62
C VAL A 196 -10.81 -3.86 7.22
N GLN A 197 -11.31 -3.04 6.29
CA GLN A 197 -10.89 -3.05 4.90
C GLN A 197 -9.68 -2.14 4.67
N THR A 198 -8.89 -2.43 3.63
CA THR A 198 -7.79 -1.55 3.22
C THR A 198 -8.29 -0.54 2.19
N ALA A 199 -7.64 0.62 2.08
CA ALA A 199 -7.93 1.55 1.00
C ALA A 199 -7.81 0.86 -0.37
N SER A 200 -6.81 -0.01 -0.57
CA SER A 200 -6.64 -0.77 -1.81
C SER A 200 -7.81 -1.70 -2.12
N SER A 201 -8.30 -2.44 -1.12
CA SER A 201 -9.46 -3.34 -1.26
C SER A 201 -10.72 -2.54 -1.58
N LEU A 202 -10.93 -1.41 -0.90
CA LEU A 202 -12.08 -0.54 -1.13
C LEU A 202 -12.07 0.09 -2.51
N CYS A 203 -10.92 0.54 -3.00
CA CYS A 203 -10.78 1.06 -4.35
C CYS A 203 -11.24 0.04 -5.41
N ALA A 204 -10.93 -1.23 -5.22
CA ALA A 204 -11.31 -2.31 -6.14
C ALA A 204 -12.74 -2.82 -5.95
N LEU A 205 -13.52 -2.27 -5.01
CA LEU A 205 -14.85 -2.76 -4.70
C LEU A 205 -15.83 -2.35 -5.81
N ARG A 206 -16.54 -3.34 -6.35
CA ARG A 206 -17.54 -3.14 -7.40
C ARG A 206 -18.96 -3.17 -6.83
N CYS A 207 -19.88 -2.52 -7.54
CA CYS A 207 -21.29 -2.46 -7.14
C CYS A 207 -21.98 -3.83 -7.16
N ASP A 208 -21.57 -4.74 -8.04
CA ASP A 208 -22.09 -6.11 -8.18
C ASP A 208 -21.66 -7.06 -7.06
N GLN A 209 -20.61 -6.73 -6.31
CA GLN A 209 -20.18 -7.47 -5.13
C GLN A 209 -21.12 -7.26 -3.93
N ILE A 210 -22.03 -6.27 -4.01
CA ILE A 210 -23.09 -6.05 -3.02
C ILE A 210 -24.33 -6.78 -3.50
N GLN A 211 -24.59 -7.93 -2.88
CA GLN A 211 -25.71 -8.79 -3.24
C GLN A 211 -26.91 -8.49 -2.35
N PRO A 212 -28.08 -8.10 -2.92
CA PRO A 212 -29.28 -7.91 -2.13
C PRO A 212 -29.75 -9.25 -1.55
N THR A 213 -30.28 -9.22 -0.32
CA THR A 213 -30.92 -10.36 0.34
C THR A 213 -32.32 -9.95 0.83
N PRO A 214 -33.21 -10.92 1.12
CA PRO A 214 -34.56 -10.59 1.61
C PRO A 214 -34.57 -9.74 2.89
N SER A 215 -33.52 -9.84 3.71
CA SER A 215 -33.38 -9.13 4.99
C SER A 215 -32.36 -7.99 4.97
N GLY A 216 -31.73 -7.68 3.82
CA GLY A 216 -30.70 -6.65 3.72
C GLY A 216 -29.78 -6.80 2.50
N ALA A 217 -28.48 -6.79 2.73
CA ALA A 217 -27.49 -7.04 1.69
C ALA A 217 -26.26 -7.76 2.26
N ARG A 218 -25.61 -8.54 1.41
CA ARG A 218 -24.32 -9.20 1.67
C ARG A 218 -23.22 -8.58 0.83
N LEU A 219 -22.02 -8.58 1.38
CA LEU A 219 -20.83 -8.10 0.70
C LEU A 219 -19.71 -9.13 0.76
N LEU A 220 -19.08 -9.35 -0.38
CA LEU A 220 -17.95 -10.27 -0.50
C LEU A 220 -16.63 -9.48 -0.53
N PHE A 221 -15.89 -9.50 0.58
CA PHE A 221 -14.51 -8.98 0.64
C PHE A 221 -13.46 -10.07 0.36
N GLY A 222 -13.69 -11.27 0.87
CA GLY A 222 -12.84 -12.44 0.67
C GLY A 222 -13.59 -13.57 -0.03
N THR A 223 -13.55 -14.77 0.53
CA THR A 223 -14.26 -15.94 -0.02
C THR A 223 -15.60 -16.20 0.67
N THR A 224 -15.83 -15.60 1.84
CA THR A 224 -17.09 -15.73 2.59
C THR A 224 -17.86 -14.39 2.55
N PRO A 225 -19.11 -14.38 2.07
CA PRO A 225 -19.96 -13.19 2.13
C PRO A 225 -20.26 -12.79 3.58
N VAL A 226 -20.34 -11.49 3.84
CA VAL A 226 -20.67 -10.93 5.16
C VAL A 226 -21.93 -10.10 5.06
N ASP A 227 -22.87 -10.30 6.00
CA ASP A 227 -24.09 -9.50 6.07
C ASP A 227 -23.79 -8.05 6.48
N LEU A 228 -24.46 -7.10 5.83
CA LEU A 228 -24.35 -5.67 6.10
C LEU A 228 -25.42 -5.23 7.11
N PRO A 229 -25.06 -4.45 8.16
CA PRO A 229 -26.03 -3.80 9.04
C PRO A 229 -26.99 -2.93 8.25
N THR A 230 -28.25 -2.90 8.69
CA THR A 230 -29.32 -2.14 8.04
C THR A 230 -28.95 -0.69 7.76
N GLY A 231 -28.31 0.00 8.71
CA GLY A 231 -27.86 1.38 8.52
C GLY A 231 -26.91 1.56 7.34
N LEU A 232 -26.00 0.61 7.11
CA LEU A 232 -25.07 0.65 5.98
C LEU A 232 -25.77 0.30 4.66
N VAL A 233 -26.72 -0.63 4.68
CA VAL A 233 -27.58 -0.93 3.53
C VAL A 233 -28.33 0.32 3.08
N THR A 234 -28.92 1.08 4.01
CA THR A 234 -29.61 2.34 3.72
C THR A 234 -28.70 3.36 3.04
N LEU A 235 -27.46 3.53 3.53
CA LEU A 235 -26.49 4.45 2.93
C LEU A 235 -26.09 4.02 1.51
N ILE A 236 -25.86 2.72 1.29
CA ILE A 236 -25.51 2.18 -0.03
C ILE A 236 -26.68 2.38 -1.01
N THR A 237 -27.90 2.11 -0.58
CA THR A 237 -29.10 2.35 -1.38
C THR A 237 -29.22 3.83 -1.75
N ALA A 238 -29.06 4.74 -0.78
CA ALA A 238 -29.04 6.18 -1.04
C ALA A 238 -27.93 6.59 -2.02
N LEU A 239 -26.75 5.94 -1.95
CA LEU A 239 -25.65 6.20 -2.87
C LEU A 239 -26.01 5.76 -4.30
N ARG A 240 -26.68 4.61 -4.46
CA ARG A 240 -27.16 4.12 -5.76
C ARG A 240 -28.21 5.07 -6.34
N THR A 241 -29.18 5.49 -5.54
CA THR A 241 -30.21 6.45 -5.95
C THR A 241 -29.60 7.78 -6.43
N ARG A 242 -28.59 8.30 -5.72
CA ARG A 242 -27.87 9.53 -6.15
C ARG A 242 -27.03 9.36 -7.41
N ARG A 243 -26.75 8.11 -7.84
CA ARG A 243 -26.02 7.83 -9.08
C ARG A 243 -26.95 7.63 -10.26
N ALA A 244 -28.19 7.21 -10.04
CA ALA A 244 -29.16 6.98 -11.09
C ALA A 244 -29.30 8.21 -12.00
N GLY A 245 -29.31 8.00 -13.31
CA GLY A 245 -29.39 9.06 -14.32
C GLY A 245 -28.11 9.86 -14.51
N THR A 246 -26.97 9.46 -13.92
CA THR A 246 -25.67 10.11 -14.10
C THR A 246 -24.67 9.18 -14.75
N GLU A 247 -23.58 9.72 -15.32
CA GLU A 247 -22.44 8.92 -15.82
C GLU A 247 -21.85 7.94 -14.79
N ARG A 248 -22.12 8.13 -13.49
CA ARG A 248 -21.65 7.26 -12.41
C ARG A 248 -22.46 5.96 -12.30
N GLU A 249 -23.68 5.92 -12.84
CA GLU A 249 -24.51 4.72 -12.87
C GLU A 249 -23.88 3.62 -13.73
N ALA A 250 -23.33 3.99 -14.89
CA ALA A 250 -22.67 3.08 -15.81
C ALA A 250 -21.30 2.56 -15.30
N THR A 251 -20.81 3.05 -14.16
CA THR A 251 -19.51 2.64 -13.62
C THR A 251 -19.63 1.38 -12.76
N PRO A 252 -18.80 0.34 -12.97
CA PRO A 252 -18.84 -0.87 -12.16
C PRO A 252 -18.31 -0.65 -10.74
N TRP A 253 -17.58 0.44 -10.49
CA TRP A 253 -16.88 0.71 -9.24
C TRP A 253 -17.77 1.38 -8.19
N LEU A 254 -17.75 0.85 -6.97
CA LEU A 254 -18.42 1.49 -5.84
C LEU A 254 -17.76 2.83 -5.49
N PHE A 255 -16.47 3.02 -5.77
CA PHE A 255 -15.78 4.31 -5.61
C PHE A 255 -15.07 4.70 -6.91
N PRO A 256 -15.75 5.36 -7.85
CA PRO A 256 -15.16 5.70 -9.15
C PRO A 256 -14.15 6.85 -9.03
N GLY A 257 -13.08 6.76 -9.81
CA GLY A 257 -12.02 7.75 -9.91
C GLY A 257 -12.26 8.81 -11.00
N ARG A 258 -11.17 9.47 -11.42
CA ARG A 258 -11.14 10.38 -12.58
C ARG A 258 -9.96 9.98 -13.48
N PRO A 259 -10.18 9.52 -14.73
CA PRO A 259 -11.48 9.33 -15.40
C PRO A 259 -12.34 8.22 -14.75
N ARG A 260 -13.66 8.30 -14.92
CA ARG A 260 -14.65 7.44 -14.22
C ARG A 260 -14.63 5.96 -14.62
N THR A 261 -13.87 5.63 -15.66
CA THR A 261 -13.60 4.25 -16.11
C THR A 261 -12.70 3.49 -15.14
N GLN A 262 -11.99 4.19 -14.26
CA GLN A 262 -11.06 3.61 -13.29
C GLN A 262 -11.58 3.80 -11.86
N PRO A 263 -11.18 2.93 -10.92
CA PRO A 263 -11.47 3.13 -9.51
C PRO A 263 -10.74 4.36 -8.96
N ILE A 264 -11.21 4.89 -7.83
CA ILE A 264 -10.48 5.91 -7.07
C ILE A 264 -9.12 5.35 -6.67
N THR A 265 -8.08 6.18 -6.65
CA THR A 265 -6.76 5.71 -6.20
C THR A 265 -6.73 5.53 -4.66
N PRO A 266 -5.98 4.56 -4.12
CA PRO A 266 -5.88 4.35 -2.68
C PRO A 266 -5.41 5.59 -1.90
N GLY A 267 -4.49 6.37 -2.49
CA GLY A 267 -4.00 7.61 -1.90
C GLY A 267 -5.09 8.69 -1.81
N GLN A 268 -5.89 8.86 -2.86
CA GLN A 268 -7.02 9.80 -2.84
C GLN A 268 -8.09 9.38 -1.84
N LEU A 269 -8.43 8.09 -1.79
CA LEU A 269 -9.37 7.58 -0.80
C LEU A 269 -8.86 7.79 0.64
N THR A 270 -7.58 7.51 0.88
CA THR A 270 -6.93 7.75 2.18
C THR A 270 -6.99 9.22 2.57
N ASN A 271 -6.72 10.14 1.64
CA ASN A 271 -6.80 11.58 1.90
C ASN A 271 -8.23 12.03 2.25
N ARG A 272 -9.24 11.52 1.53
CA ARG A 272 -10.65 11.81 1.82
C ARG A 272 -11.07 11.29 3.19
N LEU A 273 -10.65 10.08 3.54
CA LEU A 273 -10.90 9.48 4.85
C LEU A 273 -10.20 10.26 5.98
N ASN A 274 -8.94 10.64 5.78
CA ASN A 274 -8.23 11.48 6.75
C ASN A 274 -8.93 12.84 6.96
N ALA A 275 -9.46 13.45 5.89
CA ALA A 275 -10.17 14.73 5.98
C ALA A 275 -11.45 14.68 6.84
N ILE A 276 -12.08 13.51 6.96
CA ILE A 276 -13.24 13.30 7.84
C ILE A 276 -12.86 12.73 9.22
N GLY A 277 -11.56 12.64 9.52
CA GLY A 277 -11.03 12.15 10.80
C GLY A 277 -10.83 10.64 10.87
N VAL A 278 -10.96 9.92 9.75
CA VAL A 278 -10.75 8.46 9.70
C VAL A 278 -9.31 8.17 9.29
N THR A 279 -8.44 7.96 10.28
CA THR A 279 -7.05 7.52 10.04
C THR A 279 -7.02 6.03 9.72
N VAL A 280 -7.05 5.69 8.43
CA VAL A 280 -7.25 4.31 7.91
C VAL A 280 -6.38 3.27 8.62
N ARG A 281 -5.08 3.55 8.83
CA ARG A 281 -4.15 2.61 9.47
C ARG A 281 -4.46 2.39 10.94
N GLN A 282 -4.78 3.45 11.69
CA GLN A 282 -5.09 3.34 13.12
C GLN A 282 -6.44 2.63 13.29
N ALA A 283 -7.49 3.11 12.62
CA ALA A 283 -8.82 2.50 12.65
C ALA A 283 -8.79 1.01 12.30
N ARG A 284 -8.06 0.63 11.24
CA ARG A 284 -7.87 -0.77 10.84
C ARG A 284 -7.11 -1.58 11.89
N THR A 285 -6.05 -1.04 12.47
CA THR A 285 -5.24 -1.74 13.47
C THR A 285 -6.07 -2.03 14.73
N THR A 286 -6.79 -1.03 15.25
CA THR A 286 -7.73 -1.19 16.37
C THR A 286 -8.78 -2.24 16.06
N ALA A 287 -9.35 -2.19 14.85
CA ALA A 287 -10.41 -3.11 14.47
C ALA A 287 -9.95 -4.56 14.23
N LEU A 288 -8.77 -4.77 13.65
CA LEU A 288 -8.17 -6.11 13.51
C LEU A 288 -7.89 -6.74 14.87
N LEU A 289 -7.33 -5.98 15.82
CA LEU A 289 -7.01 -6.51 17.13
C LEU A 289 -8.26 -6.97 17.86
N GLN A 290 -9.34 -6.19 17.81
CA GLN A 290 -10.61 -6.57 18.43
C GLN A 290 -11.19 -7.84 17.78
N LEU A 291 -11.30 -7.86 16.45
CA LEU A 291 -11.83 -9.04 15.76
C LEU A 291 -10.95 -10.29 15.97
N ALA A 292 -9.65 -10.09 16.17
CA ALA A 292 -8.70 -11.18 16.44
C ALA A 292 -8.81 -11.77 17.85
N VAL A 293 -9.45 -11.08 18.79
CA VAL A 293 -9.87 -11.66 20.08
C VAL A 293 -11.09 -12.55 19.89
N GLU A 294 -12.05 -12.11 19.07
CA GLU A 294 -13.38 -12.71 18.97
C GLU A 294 -13.48 -13.85 17.94
N LEU A 295 -12.60 -13.86 16.93
CA LEU A 295 -12.69 -14.77 15.78
C LEU A 295 -11.41 -15.58 15.57
N PRO A 296 -11.52 -16.89 15.24
CA PRO A 296 -10.36 -17.68 14.81
C PRO A 296 -9.71 -17.11 13.54
N ALA A 297 -8.37 -17.22 13.42
CA ALA A 297 -7.62 -16.70 12.28
C ALA A 297 -8.14 -17.17 10.90
N ALA A 298 -8.62 -18.41 10.78
CA ALA A 298 -9.18 -18.93 9.54
C ALA A 298 -10.49 -18.21 9.13
N VAL A 299 -11.33 -17.83 10.09
CA VAL A 299 -12.57 -17.08 9.84
C VAL A 299 -12.23 -15.65 9.44
N LEU A 300 -11.29 -15.01 10.16
CA LEU A 300 -10.80 -13.67 9.83
C LEU A 300 -10.22 -13.61 8.41
N ALA A 301 -9.41 -14.58 8.02
CA ALA A 301 -8.82 -14.65 6.69
C ALA A 301 -9.89 -14.69 5.60
N ARG A 302 -10.90 -15.57 5.74
CA ARG A 302 -11.97 -15.74 4.75
C ARG A 302 -12.92 -14.55 4.66
N CYS A 303 -13.30 -13.96 5.81
CA CYS A 303 -14.24 -12.84 5.86
C CYS A 303 -13.60 -11.52 5.41
N LEU A 304 -12.33 -11.28 5.78
CA LEU A 304 -11.63 -10.02 5.48
C LEU A 304 -10.83 -10.06 4.18
N GLY A 305 -10.69 -11.22 3.55
CA GLY A 305 -9.89 -11.40 2.34
C GLY A 305 -8.39 -11.19 2.56
N ILE A 306 -7.89 -11.52 3.76
CA ILE A 306 -6.46 -11.42 4.11
C ILE A 306 -5.80 -12.80 4.11
N ASP A 307 -4.48 -12.83 3.93
CA ASP A 307 -3.70 -14.06 4.02
C ASP A 307 -3.77 -14.69 5.42
N VAL A 308 -3.85 -16.02 5.49
CA VAL A 308 -4.02 -16.75 6.75
C VAL A 308 -2.85 -16.55 7.71
N THR A 309 -1.62 -16.40 7.20
CA THR A 309 -0.45 -16.11 8.05
C THR A 309 -0.54 -14.72 8.66
N SER A 310 -1.11 -13.75 7.92
CA SER A 310 -1.40 -12.42 8.45
C SER A 310 -2.47 -12.49 9.54
N ALA A 311 -3.53 -13.27 9.34
CA ALA A 311 -4.59 -13.44 10.35
C ALA A 311 -4.07 -14.09 11.65
N VAL A 312 -3.21 -15.12 11.55
CA VAL A 312 -2.54 -15.74 12.70
C VAL A 312 -1.65 -14.74 13.44
N ALA A 313 -0.93 -13.88 12.72
CA ALA A 313 -0.12 -12.83 13.33
C ALA A 313 -0.98 -11.84 14.14
N TRP A 314 -2.16 -11.47 13.64
CA TRP A 314 -3.10 -10.60 14.36
C TRP A 314 -3.72 -11.27 15.59
N GLN A 315 -4.04 -12.57 15.51
CA GLN A 315 -4.52 -13.33 16.67
C GLN A 315 -3.48 -13.39 17.78
N ARG A 316 -2.22 -13.70 17.44
CA ARG A 316 -1.11 -13.68 18.42
C ARG A 316 -0.87 -12.30 19.02
N ALA A 317 -1.00 -11.25 18.22
CA ALA A 317 -0.90 -9.86 18.70
C ALA A 317 -2.03 -9.50 19.67
N ALA A 318 -3.25 -10.00 19.42
CA ALA A 318 -4.41 -9.76 20.26
C ALA A 318 -4.35 -10.54 21.60
N SER A 319 -3.75 -11.73 21.62
CA SER A 319 -3.56 -12.55 22.83
C SER A 319 -2.43 -12.07 23.76
N GLY A 320 -1.80 -10.92 23.49
CA GLY A 320 -0.69 -10.39 24.31
C GLY A 320 0.67 -11.08 24.09
N ASP A 321 0.72 -12.12 23.26
CA ASP A 321 1.90 -12.93 22.96
C ASP A 321 2.86 -12.31 21.91
N TRP A 322 2.74 -10.99 21.67
CA TRP A 322 3.48 -10.34 20.60
C TRP A 322 5.01 -10.49 20.76
N HIS A 323 5.52 -10.36 21.98
CA HIS A 323 6.95 -10.50 22.27
C HIS A 323 7.48 -11.91 21.96
N THR A 324 6.72 -12.95 22.32
CA THR A 324 7.07 -14.36 22.08
C THR A 324 7.02 -14.73 20.59
N TYR A 325 6.05 -14.19 19.84
CA TYR A 325 5.95 -14.39 18.39
C TYR A 325 7.01 -13.60 17.60
N ALA A 326 7.28 -12.35 17.98
CA ALA A 326 8.31 -11.53 17.36
C ALA A 326 9.71 -12.15 17.53
N ALA A 327 10.00 -12.75 18.70
CA ALA A 327 11.21 -13.53 18.94
C ALA A 327 11.29 -14.76 18.01
N ARG A 328 10.22 -15.56 17.91
CA ARG A 328 10.19 -16.74 17.02
C ARG A 328 10.33 -16.43 15.52
N ILE A 329 9.81 -15.29 15.05
CA ILE A 329 10.03 -14.85 13.66
C ILE A 329 11.47 -14.36 13.45
N ALA A 330 12.07 -13.71 14.44
CA ALA A 330 13.48 -13.32 14.39
C ALA A 330 14.40 -14.55 14.26
N ASP A 331 14.08 -15.63 14.98
CA ASP A 331 14.82 -16.89 14.90
C ASP A 331 14.53 -17.66 13.59
N GLY A 332 13.27 -17.74 13.16
CA GLY A 332 12.87 -18.45 11.94
C GLY A 332 13.37 -17.81 10.63
N GLN A 333 13.62 -16.49 10.60
CA GLN A 333 14.30 -15.83 9.47
C GLN A 333 15.81 -16.08 9.43
N SER A 334 16.41 -16.54 10.54
CA SER A 334 17.78 -17.06 10.56
C SER A 334 17.84 -18.52 10.11
N SER A 335 16.81 -19.33 10.40
CA SER A 335 16.77 -20.76 10.03
C SER A 335 16.43 -21.03 8.55
N LEU A 336 15.73 -20.12 7.86
CA LEU A 336 15.50 -20.20 6.40
C LEU A 336 16.71 -19.73 5.57
N ARG A 337 17.91 -19.64 6.16
CA ARG A 337 19.17 -19.23 5.51
C ARG A 337 20.23 -20.33 5.41
N THR A 338 19.88 -21.59 5.72
CA THR A 338 20.84 -22.72 5.67
C THR A 338 20.42 -23.82 4.70
N ILE A 339 19.72 -23.49 3.62
CA ILE A 339 19.57 -24.40 2.46
C ILE A 339 19.92 -23.62 1.20
#